data_AF-A0A6N7PZP5-F1
#
_entry.id   AF-A0A6N7PZP5-F1
#
_cell.length_a   1.000
_cell.length_b   1.000
_cell.length_c   1.000
_cell.angle_alpha   90.00
_cell.angle_beta   90.00
_cell.angle_gamma   90.00
#
_symmetry.space_group_name_H-M   'P 1'
#
loop_
_entity.id
_entity.type
_entity.pdbx_description
1 polymer ?
#
loop_
_entity_poly.entity_id
_entity_poly.type
_entity_poly.pdbx_seq_one_letter_code
_entity_poly.pdbx_strand_id
1 'polypeptide(L)'
;MVLPAPPADDAPREGAWLDAIQRELRLSDAGKGLLILVDQARPERLRDLVLALLPTYPDLEVYTDVRAVYEVPEGAVMILAPRAEDADWLNQQRPLFARRKLKVILWCEAETSVALAQKAVDFFDWISHRHECPPGVPMHAVYGIRAALCARAPGIVWRGNNLEACFRVALPGRELVHLSAQLSHEELVQAIRDAGHAWLVVHDAADQADVLKVESALEELRIKTRIIGVDGYLGLRPPNLFWGFKEYCLGLIEARAALAALGARAPGRLAALAALEPEAIKVIELGFRRGIAEMGLDRSMRDAEDPGAAVVRLVEDDVPWLWVMHWRALLWRGTGRRWPSWLLRPPKDTPLAWVAFFAAKDALRREDVREATRWARSSYISADGDREGTSVELANALRALALTYASRKQFDNAASHLHQALRMAEIRLGPDDPFLGGLYGDLAEVLAQKGDFDEAMRLAERAFQIEKSVPSLSSPYMSRAYKRIGHIQSLRDRAPIDLTPTHTADKTTASPPPPSPDTPPRAATAPRRT
;
A
#
# COMPACT_ATOMS: atom_id res chain seq x y z
N MET A 1 -46.64 18.99 -13.70
CA MET A 1 -47.35 17.80 -13.18
C MET A 1 -46.29 16.88 -12.60
N VAL A 2 -46.10 16.90 -11.28
CA VAL A 2 -45.10 16.07 -10.60
C VAL A 2 -45.66 14.64 -10.58
N LEU A 3 -44.99 13.71 -11.26
CA LEU A 3 -45.37 12.31 -11.21
C LEU A 3 -45.13 11.77 -9.78
N PRO A 4 -46.03 10.92 -9.25
CA PRO A 4 -45.84 10.32 -7.94
C PRO A 4 -44.58 9.43 -7.93
N ALA A 5 -43.95 9.32 -6.77
CA ALA A 5 -42.78 8.47 -6.58
C ALA A 5 -43.12 7.00 -6.90
N PRO A 6 -42.19 6.23 -7.51
CA PRO A 6 -42.42 4.82 -7.81
C PRO A 6 -42.67 4.00 -6.53
N PRO A 7 -43.47 2.92 -6.59
CA PRO A 7 -43.69 2.01 -5.46
C PRO A 7 -42.39 1.31 -5.01
N ALA A 8 -42.33 0.86 -3.76
CA ALA A 8 -41.11 0.34 -3.12
C ALA A 8 -40.50 -0.93 -3.77
N ASP A 9 -41.26 -1.65 -4.60
CA ASP A 9 -40.77 -2.79 -5.40
C ASP A 9 -40.06 -2.34 -6.70
N ASP A 10 -40.15 -1.07 -7.07
CA ASP A 10 -39.41 -0.43 -8.17
C ASP A 10 -38.09 0.20 -7.70
N ALA A 11 -37.49 -0.31 -6.62
CA ALA A 11 -36.11 0.04 -6.29
C ALA A 11 -35.25 -0.32 -7.52
N PRO A 12 -34.62 0.66 -8.21
CA PRO A 12 -33.96 0.39 -9.47
C PRO A 12 -32.89 -0.67 -9.25
N ARG A 13 -32.98 -1.78 -9.99
CA ARG A 13 -31.94 -2.82 -9.98
C ARG A 13 -30.59 -2.15 -10.17
N GLU A 14 -29.61 -2.54 -9.35
CA GLU A 14 -28.27 -1.98 -9.43
C GLU A 14 -27.75 -2.10 -10.87
N GLY A 15 -27.41 -0.96 -11.49
CA GLY A 15 -26.98 -0.87 -12.89
C GLY A 15 -28.08 -0.56 -13.93
N ALA A 16 -29.38 -0.57 -13.59
CA ALA A 16 -30.45 -0.25 -14.55
C ALA A 16 -30.35 1.17 -15.15
N TRP A 17 -29.78 2.11 -14.38
CA TRP A 17 -29.50 3.47 -14.82
C TRP A 17 -28.39 3.53 -15.88
N LEU A 18 -27.39 2.64 -15.80
CA LEU A 18 -26.33 2.52 -16.81
C LEU A 18 -26.90 1.97 -18.11
N ASP A 19 -27.74 0.95 -18.04
CA ASP A 19 -28.41 0.37 -19.21
C ASP A 19 -29.28 1.40 -19.94
N ALA A 20 -29.95 2.27 -19.18
CA ALA A 20 -30.75 3.36 -19.73
C ALA A 20 -29.89 4.38 -20.49
N ILE A 21 -28.82 4.87 -19.86
CA ILE A 21 -27.86 5.80 -20.48
C ILE A 21 -27.24 5.15 -21.73
N GLN A 22 -26.75 3.92 -21.65
CA GLN A 22 -26.14 3.22 -22.78
C GLN A 22 -27.10 3.03 -23.96
N ARG A 23 -28.38 2.73 -23.69
CA ARG A 23 -29.40 2.57 -24.73
C ARG A 23 -29.63 3.88 -25.47
N GLU A 24 -29.74 4.99 -24.76
CA GLU A 24 -29.91 6.32 -25.35
C GLU A 24 -28.67 6.76 -26.14
N LEU A 25 -27.47 6.43 -25.64
CA LEU A 25 -26.22 6.65 -26.37
C LEU A 25 -26.16 5.86 -27.67
N ARG A 26 -26.66 4.61 -27.70
CA ARG A 26 -26.75 3.82 -28.94
C ARG A 26 -27.75 4.39 -29.94
N LEU A 27 -28.88 4.92 -29.49
CA LEU A 27 -29.84 5.63 -30.36
C LEU A 27 -29.24 6.89 -31.00
N SER A 28 -28.14 7.39 -30.45
CA SER A 28 -27.51 8.60 -30.93
C SER A 28 -26.65 8.41 -32.18
N ASP A 29 -26.20 7.19 -32.52
CA ASP A 29 -25.43 6.73 -33.71
C ASP A 29 -24.36 7.69 -34.30
N ALA A 30 -24.00 8.77 -33.60
CA ALA A 30 -23.25 9.89 -34.12
C ALA A 30 -22.48 10.55 -32.99
N GLY A 31 -21.18 10.25 -32.89
CA GLY A 31 -20.29 11.03 -32.06
C GLY A 31 -18.86 10.51 -32.09
N LYS A 32 -17.92 11.39 -32.44
CA LYS A 32 -16.54 11.29 -31.96
C LYS A 32 -16.61 11.51 -30.45
N GLY A 33 -16.03 10.61 -29.66
CA GLY A 33 -16.23 10.60 -28.21
C GLY A 33 -15.80 11.90 -27.52
N LEU A 34 -16.52 12.30 -26.46
CA LEU A 34 -16.00 13.05 -25.30
C LEU A 34 -17.06 13.25 -24.18
N LEU A 35 -16.77 12.86 -22.93
CA LEU A 35 -17.65 12.96 -21.75
C LEU A 35 -17.25 14.16 -20.85
N ILE A 36 -18.16 14.93 -20.21
CA ILE A 36 -17.77 16.11 -19.38
C ILE A 36 -18.65 16.26 -18.11
N LEU A 37 -18.14 15.90 -16.93
CA LEU A 37 -18.90 15.93 -15.67
C LEU A 37 -18.18 16.70 -14.55
N VAL A 38 -18.82 17.74 -14.02
CA VAL A 38 -18.20 18.72 -13.10
C VAL A 38 -18.29 18.26 -11.63
N ASP A 39 -17.42 18.82 -10.78
CA ASP A 39 -17.04 18.48 -9.39
C ASP A 39 -18.13 18.02 -8.39
N GLN A 40 -19.42 18.30 -8.65
CA GLN A 40 -20.53 17.84 -7.80
C GLN A 40 -21.19 16.54 -8.29
N ALA A 41 -20.65 15.92 -9.34
CA ALA A 41 -20.99 14.53 -9.65
C ALA A 41 -20.70 13.65 -8.43
N ARG A 42 -21.63 12.75 -8.05
CA ARG A 42 -21.40 11.78 -6.97
C ARG A 42 -20.14 10.97 -7.28
N PRO A 43 -19.02 11.21 -6.57
CA PRO A 43 -17.73 10.62 -6.94
C PRO A 43 -17.77 9.09 -6.86
N GLU A 44 -18.65 8.54 -6.04
CA GLU A 44 -18.87 7.10 -5.84
C GLU A 44 -19.38 6.38 -7.10
N ARG A 45 -20.11 7.09 -7.99
CA ARG A 45 -20.70 6.51 -9.21
C ARG A 45 -19.93 6.86 -10.48
N LEU A 46 -18.95 7.74 -10.40
CA LEU A 46 -18.18 8.20 -11.55
C LEU A 46 -17.43 7.06 -12.23
N ARG A 47 -16.83 6.15 -11.46
CA ARG A 47 -16.12 4.98 -11.99
C ARG A 47 -17.05 4.06 -12.77
N ASP A 48 -18.21 3.74 -12.20
CA ASP A 48 -19.20 2.84 -12.82
C ASP A 48 -19.64 3.38 -14.19
N LEU A 49 -19.92 4.69 -14.25
CA LEU A 49 -20.28 5.37 -15.49
C LEU A 49 -19.13 5.32 -16.51
N VAL A 50 -17.91 5.66 -16.11
CA VAL A 50 -16.75 5.63 -17.01
C VAL A 50 -16.52 4.21 -17.56
N LEU A 51 -16.52 3.18 -16.71
CA LEU A 51 -16.35 1.79 -17.13
C LEU A 51 -17.43 1.34 -18.12
N ALA A 52 -18.69 1.72 -17.90
CA ALA A 52 -19.79 1.38 -18.79
C ALA A 52 -19.66 2.04 -20.18
N LEU A 53 -19.03 3.21 -20.27
CA LEU A 53 -18.94 3.99 -21.50
C LEU A 53 -17.67 3.75 -22.31
N LEU A 54 -16.56 3.38 -21.65
CA LEU A 54 -15.26 3.17 -22.30
C LEU A 54 -15.26 2.20 -23.49
N PRO A 55 -16.05 1.09 -23.51
CA PRO A 55 -16.11 0.22 -24.68
C PRO A 55 -16.67 0.90 -25.94
N THR A 56 -17.59 1.86 -25.76
CA THR A 56 -18.23 2.61 -26.85
C THR A 56 -17.45 3.88 -27.18
N TYR A 57 -16.85 4.51 -26.17
CA TYR A 57 -16.15 5.79 -26.27
C TYR A 57 -14.71 5.65 -25.71
N PRO A 58 -13.75 5.13 -26.50
CA PRO A 58 -12.39 4.89 -26.02
C PRO A 58 -11.61 6.18 -25.75
N ASP A 59 -11.93 7.26 -26.46
CA ASP A 59 -11.32 8.59 -26.29
C ASP A 59 -12.03 9.44 -25.22
N LEU A 60 -12.88 8.80 -24.40
CA LEU A 60 -13.57 9.45 -23.29
C LEU A 60 -12.57 10.08 -22.32
N GLU A 61 -12.92 11.28 -21.86
CA GLU A 61 -12.20 12.04 -20.84
C GLU A 61 -13.20 12.58 -19.81
N VAL A 62 -12.75 13.10 -18.66
CA VAL A 62 -13.63 13.68 -17.65
C VAL A 62 -13.14 15.07 -17.26
N TYR A 63 -14.00 16.09 -17.37
CA TYR A 63 -13.62 17.49 -17.13
C TYR A 63 -14.36 18.09 -15.95
N THR A 64 -13.68 18.97 -15.23
CA THR A 64 -14.16 19.58 -13.98
C THR A 64 -14.78 20.96 -14.16
N ASP A 65 -14.96 21.43 -15.39
CA ASP A 65 -15.57 22.73 -15.68
C ASP A 65 -16.42 22.61 -16.95
N VAL A 66 -17.64 23.14 -16.90
CA VAL A 66 -18.56 23.21 -18.03
C VAL A 66 -17.98 23.99 -19.22
N ARG A 67 -17.08 24.93 -18.96
CA ARG A 67 -16.37 25.71 -19.98
C ARG A 67 -15.46 24.84 -20.85
N ALA A 68 -15.13 23.62 -20.43
CA ALA A 68 -14.44 22.66 -21.28
C ALA A 68 -15.23 22.28 -22.56
N VAL A 69 -16.50 22.69 -22.68
CA VAL A 69 -17.27 22.63 -23.94
C VAL A 69 -16.54 23.25 -25.14
N TYR A 70 -15.61 24.19 -24.92
CA TYR A 70 -14.80 24.76 -26.00
C TYR A 70 -13.81 23.76 -26.61
N GLU A 71 -13.38 22.76 -25.84
CA GLU A 71 -12.44 21.71 -26.23
C GLU A 71 -13.15 20.49 -26.86
N VAL A 72 -14.47 20.39 -26.71
CA VAL A 72 -15.27 19.25 -27.19
C VAL A 72 -15.39 19.19 -28.71
N PRO A 73 -15.12 18.07 -29.39
CA PRO A 73 -15.35 17.95 -30.83
C PRO A 73 -16.78 18.29 -31.26
N GLU A 74 -16.95 18.90 -32.44
CA GLU A 74 -18.30 19.12 -33.00
C GLU A 74 -19.03 17.77 -33.19
N GLY A 75 -20.30 17.73 -32.79
CA GLY A 75 -21.13 16.52 -32.87
C GLY A 75 -20.85 15.48 -31.78
N ALA A 76 -20.07 15.80 -30.75
CA ALA A 76 -19.83 14.88 -29.64
C ALA A 76 -21.06 14.69 -28.75
N VAL A 77 -21.06 13.57 -28.02
CA VAL A 77 -22.08 13.25 -27.02
C VAL A 77 -21.53 13.54 -25.63
N MET A 78 -22.17 14.46 -24.92
CA MET A 78 -21.79 14.90 -23.58
C MET A 78 -22.78 14.38 -22.55
N ILE A 79 -22.26 13.73 -21.51
CA ILE A 79 -23.00 13.58 -20.26
C ILE A 79 -22.56 14.73 -19.35
N LEU A 80 -23.51 15.50 -18.82
CA LEU A 80 -23.26 16.70 -18.04
C LEU A 80 -23.82 16.55 -16.61
N ALA A 81 -22.95 16.75 -15.61
CA ALA A 81 -23.29 16.90 -14.19
C ALA A 81 -22.87 18.31 -13.78
N PRO A 82 -23.71 19.32 -14.01
CA PRO A 82 -23.33 20.70 -13.73
C PRO A 82 -23.55 20.99 -12.24
N ARG A 83 -22.97 22.08 -11.76
CA ARG A 83 -23.34 22.62 -10.45
C ARG A 83 -24.57 23.52 -10.60
N ALA A 84 -25.33 23.69 -9.52
CA ALA A 84 -26.45 24.63 -9.51
C ALA A 84 -26.01 26.08 -9.81
N GLU A 85 -24.74 26.43 -9.54
CA GLU A 85 -24.13 27.72 -9.87
C GLU A 85 -23.84 27.91 -11.37
N ASP A 86 -23.69 26.83 -12.14
CA ASP A 86 -23.42 26.91 -13.58
C ASP A 86 -24.69 27.20 -14.41
N ALA A 87 -25.86 27.22 -13.76
CA ALA A 87 -27.16 27.35 -14.41
C ALA A 87 -27.28 28.57 -15.32
N ASP A 88 -26.91 29.76 -14.84
CA ASP A 88 -27.02 31.00 -15.60
C ASP A 88 -26.13 30.97 -16.85
N TRP A 89 -24.91 30.46 -16.69
CA TRP A 89 -23.96 30.34 -17.80
C TRP A 89 -24.45 29.33 -18.84
N LEU A 90 -24.95 28.17 -18.40
CA LEU A 90 -25.53 27.15 -19.28
C LEU A 90 -26.70 27.69 -20.10
N ASN A 91 -27.57 28.48 -19.44
CA ASN A 91 -28.71 29.10 -20.10
C ASN A 91 -28.29 30.08 -21.19
N GLN A 92 -27.28 30.92 -20.91
CA GLN A 92 -26.74 31.88 -21.87
C GLN A 92 -26.00 31.21 -23.03
N GLN A 93 -25.30 30.10 -22.79
CA GLN A 93 -24.47 29.44 -23.79
C GLN A 93 -25.21 28.39 -24.62
N ARG A 94 -26.52 28.20 -24.49
CA ARG A 94 -27.32 27.29 -25.34
C ARG A 94 -27.01 27.39 -26.85
N PRO A 95 -26.81 28.59 -27.46
CA PRO A 95 -26.45 28.69 -28.87
C PRO A 95 -25.13 28.01 -29.23
N LEU A 96 -24.17 27.95 -28.30
CA LEU A 96 -22.89 27.25 -28.48
C LEU A 96 -23.11 25.74 -28.63
N PHE A 97 -23.92 25.14 -27.75
CA PHE A 97 -24.25 23.70 -27.80
C PHE A 97 -24.95 23.35 -29.11
N ALA A 98 -25.93 24.16 -29.52
CA ALA A 98 -26.65 23.97 -30.78
C ALA A 98 -25.74 24.13 -32.01
N ARG A 99 -24.92 25.19 -32.06
CA ARG A 99 -23.98 25.44 -33.17
C ARG A 99 -22.97 24.31 -33.33
N ARG A 100 -22.48 23.76 -32.21
CA ARG A 100 -21.55 22.63 -32.19
C ARG A 100 -22.24 21.27 -32.32
N LYS A 101 -23.57 21.24 -32.51
CA LYS A 101 -24.39 20.02 -32.67
C LYS A 101 -24.17 18.99 -31.55
N LEU A 102 -23.93 19.48 -30.33
CA LEU A 102 -23.63 18.61 -29.19
C LEU A 102 -24.92 17.92 -28.73
N LYS A 103 -24.82 16.64 -28.42
CA LYS A 103 -25.90 15.89 -27.77
C LYS A 103 -25.64 15.90 -26.27
N VAL A 104 -26.58 16.41 -25.49
CA VAL A 104 -26.42 16.55 -24.03
C VAL A 104 -27.38 15.61 -23.32
N ILE A 105 -26.82 14.77 -22.45
CA ILE A 105 -27.54 13.96 -21.47
C ILE A 105 -27.27 14.59 -20.10
N LEU A 106 -28.30 15.00 -19.39
CA LEU A 106 -28.14 15.50 -18.02
C LEU A 106 -28.05 14.32 -17.06
N TRP A 107 -27.02 14.29 -16.22
CA TRP A 107 -26.85 13.31 -15.16
C TRP A 107 -26.49 14.04 -13.86
N CYS A 108 -27.49 14.29 -13.01
CA CYS A 108 -27.29 15.04 -11.77
C CYS A 108 -28.28 14.61 -10.69
N GLU A 109 -28.11 15.11 -9.48
CA GLU A 109 -29.05 14.87 -8.39
C GLU A 109 -30.39 15.57 -8.64
N ALA A 110 -31.47 15.08 -8.02
CA ALA A 110 -32.79 15.71 -8.10
C ALA A 110 -32.76 17.20 -7.71
N GLU A 111 -32.02 17.57 -6.66
CA GLU A 111 -31.90 18.95 -6.21
C GLU A 111 -31.27 19.86 -7.27
N THR A 112 -30.19 19.39 -7.88
CA THR A 112 -29.53 20.11 -8.99
C THR A 112 -30.44 20.21 -10.21
N SER A 113 -31.18 19.14 -10.54
CA SER A 113 -32.16 19.14 -11.62
C SER A 113 -33.26 20.19 -11.39
N VAL A 114 -33.78 20.30 -10.17
CA VAL A 114 -34.76 21.33 -9.79
C VAL A 114 -34.17 22.73 -9.89
N ALA A 115 -32.94 22.94 -9.44
CA ALA A 115 -32.26 24.23 -9.54
C ALA A 115 -32.08 24.66 -11.00
N LEU A 116 -31.69 23.75 -11.90
CA LEU A 116 -31.57 24.02 -13.33
C LEU A 116 -32.93 24.33 -13.97
N ALA A 117 -33.97 23.59 -13.60
CA ALA A 117 -35.33 23.84 -14.09
C ALA A 117 -35.85 25.23 -13.71
N GLN A 118 -35.35 25.82 -12.62
CA GLN A 118 -35.74 27.16 -12.17
C GLN A 118 -34.86 28.27 -12.75
N LYS A 119 -33.54 28.07 -12.81
CA LYS A 119 -32.56 29.11 -13.17
C LYS A 119 -32.14 29.07 -14.65
N ALA A 120 -32.25 27.91 -15.29
CA ALA A 120 -31.79 27.66 -16.66
C ALA A 120 -32.90 27.01 -17.50
N VAL A 121 -34.12 27.58 -17.45
CA VAL A 121 -35.34 27.00 -18.08
C VAL A 121 -35.12 26.65 -19.54
N ASP A 122 -34.58 27.58 -20.33
CA ASP A 122 -34.36 27.43 -21.77
C ASP A 122 -33.36 26.33 -22.12
N PHE A 123 -32.32 26.17 -21.30
CA PHE A 123 -31.35 25.09 -21.46
C PHE A 123 -31.94 23.75 -20.97
N PHE A 124 -32.67 23.76 -19.86
CA PHE A 124 -33.26 22.58 -19.27
C PHE A 124 -34.35 21.96 -20.16
N ASP A 125 -35.16 22.78 -20.83
CA ASP A 125 -36.16 22.33 -21.79
C ASP A 125 -35.54 21.81 -23.09
N TRP A 126 -34.39 22.35 -23.49
CA TRP A 126 -33.66 21.89 -24.66
C TRP A 126 -33.08 20.46 -24.48
N ILE A 127 -32.77 20.05 -23.25
CA ILE A 127 -32.22 18.72 -22.96
C ILE A 127 -33.30 17.64 -23.14
N SER A 128 -33.05 16.72 -24.06
CA SER A 128 -33.98 15.61 -24.36
C SER A 128 -33.88 14.44 -23.38
N HIS A 129 -32.70 14.20 -22.80
CA HIS A 129 -32.44 13.04 -21.95
C HIS A 129 -31.88 13.46 -20.59
N ARG A 130 -32.48 12.96 -19.51
CA ARG A 130 -32.16 13.33 -18.13
C ARG A 130 -32.21 12.09 -17.26
N HIS A 131 -31.17 11.87 -16.48
CA HIS A 131 -31.04 10.77 -15.54
C HIS A 131 -30.66 11.30 -14.17
N GLU A 132 -31.32 10.77 -13.14
CA GLU A 132 -30.93 11.06 -11.77
C GLU A 132 -29.68 10.25 -11.42
N CYS A 133 -28.70 10.89 -10.77
CA CYS A 133 -27.52 10.20 -10.28
C CYS A 133 -27.87 9.40 -9.01
N PRO A 134 -27.83 8.05 -9.04
CA PRO A 134 -28.22 7.24 -7.90
C PRO A 134 -27.21 7.38 -6.75
N PRO A 135 -27.63 7.17 -5.48
CA PRO A 135 -26.69 7.09 -4.38
C PRO A 135 -25.69 5.96 -4.57
N GLY A 136 -24.45 6.19 -4.14
CA GLY A 136 -23.37 5.23 -4.17
C GLY A 136 -22.62 5.23 -2.85
N VAL A 137 -21.76 4.23 -2.67
CA VAL A 137 -20.79 4.19 -1.57
C VAL A 137 -19.38 4.24 -2.14
N PRO A 138 -18.41 4.84 -1.44
CA PRO A 138 -17.02 4.82 -1.84
C PRO A 138 -16.49 3.37 -1.91
N MET A 139 -16.39 2.83 -3.13
CA MET A 139 -16.06 1.41 -3.33
C MET A 139 -14.67 1.05 -2.80
N HIS A 140 -13.71 1.99 -2.79
CA HIS A 140 -12.41 1.78 -2.16
C HIS A 140 -12.52 1.47 -0.65
N ALA A 141 -13.50 2.07 0.04
CA ALA A 141 -13.75 1.79 1.45
C ALA A 141 -14.37 0.39 1.64
N VAL A 142 -15.23 -0.04 0.71
CA VAL A 142 -15.77 -1.42 0.65
C VAL A 142 -14.64 -2.43 0.45
N TYR A 143 -13.73 -2.20 -0.50
CA TYR A 143 -12.56 -3.05 -0.73
C TYR A 143 -11.65 -3.09 0.49
N GLY A 144 -11.45 -1.95 1.14
CA GLY A 144 -10.74 -1.83 2.40
C GLY A 144 -11.28 -2.76 3.49
N ILE A 145 -12.59 -2.72 3.75
CA ILE A 145 -13.24 -3.62 4.71
C ILE A 145 -12.98 -5.09 4.32
N ARG A 146 -13.23 -5.45 3.06
CA ARG A 146 -13.03 -6.84 2.58
C ARG A 146 -11.58 -7.30 2.72
N ALA A 147 -10.63 -6.45 2.37
CA ALA A 147 -9.21 -6.74 2.52
C ALA A 147 -8.84 -6.92 4.01
N ALA A 148 -9.47 -6.17 4.93
CA ALA A 148 -9.16 -6.25 6.37
C ALA A 148 -9.51 -7.63 6.92
N LEU A 149 -10.64 -8.16 6.44
CA LEU A 149 -11.10 -9.51 6.74
C LEU A 149 -10.16 -10.57 6.16
N CYS A 150 -9.78 -10.41 4.90
CA CYS A 150 -8.83 -11.31 4.24
C CYS A 150 -7.48 -11.33 4.97
N ALA A 151 -7.04 -10.17 5.47
CA ALA A 151 -5.84 -10.03 6.29
C ALA A 151 -6.01 -10.53 7.74
N ARG A 152 -7.25 -10.83 8.16
CA ARG A 152 -7.61 -11.14 9.55
C ARG A 152 -7.12 -10.07 10.51
N ALA A 153 -7.29 -8.80 10.12
CA ALA A 153 -6.97 -7.66 10.96
C ALA A 153 -7.74 -7.78 12.28
N PRO A 154 -7.09 -7.49 13.43
CA PRO A 154 -7.75 -7.55 14.73
C PRO A 154 -8.89 -6.53 14.86
N GLY A 155 -8.82 -5.45 14.09
CA GLY A 155 -9.94 -4.54 13.87
C GLY A 155 -9.67 -3.53 12.75
N ILE A 156 -10.70 -2.75 12.45
CA ILE A 156 -10.71 -1.69 11.45
C ILE A 156 -10.82 -0.36 12.20
N VAL A 157 -10.18 0.70 11.71
CA VAL A 157 -10.53 2.06 12.11
C VAL A 157 -11.18 2.77 10.94
N TRP A 158 -12.36 3.30 11.18
CA TRP A 158 -13.17 3.99 10.19
C TRP A 158 -13.11 5.50 10.41
N ARG A 159 -12.99 6.26 9.32
CA ARG A 159 -13.12 7.72 9.31
C ARG A 159 -14.11 8.14 8.24
N GLY A 160 -15.29 8.56 8.67
CA GLY A 160 -16.37 9.05 7.82
C GLY A 160 -17.74 8.64 8.36
N ASN A 161 -18.79 9.02 7.63
CA ASN A 161 -20.19 8.95 8.09
C ASN A 161 -21.03 7.84 7.41
N ASN A 162 -20.49 7.16 6.39
CA ASN A 162 -21.17 6.13 5.60
C ASN A 162 -20.72 4.70 5.97
N LEU A 163 -20.28 4.47 7.21
CA LEU A 163 -19.81 3.15 7.67
C LEU A 163 -20.85 2.06 7.39
N GLU A 164 -22.10 2.28 7.77
CA GLU A 164 -23.17 1.29 7.72
C GLU A 164 -23.50 0.93 6.26
N ALA A 165 -23.50 1.92 5.37
CA ALA A 165 -23.74 1.73 3.95
C ALA A 165 -22.60 0.93 3.31
N CYS A 166 -21.34 1.34 3.56
CA CYS A 166 -20.17 0.64 3.05
C CYS A 166 -20.07 -0.79 3.61
N PHE A 167 -20.35 -0.98 4.89
CA PHE A 167 -20.32 -2.28 5.56
C PHE A 167 -21.36 -3.23 5.00
N ARG A 168 -22.58 -2.75 4.75
CA ARG A 168 -23.66 -3.55 4.16
C ARG A 168 -23.30 -4.08 2.77
N VAL A 169 -22.62 -3.26 1.96
CA VAL A 169 -22.10 -3.66 0.65
C VAL A 169 -20.88 -4.60 0.78
N ALA A 170 -20.01 -4.36 1.76
CA ALA A 170 -18.83 -5.18 2.00
C ALA A 170 -19.19 -6.59 2.50
N LEU A 171 -20.15 -6.69 3.41
CA LEU A 171 -20.58 -7.90 4.11
C LEU A 171 -22.12 -7.99 4.19
N PRO A 172 -22.80 -8.38 3.11
CA PRO A 172 -24.25 -8.53 3.09
C PRO A 172 -24.73 -9.52 4.17
N GLY A 173 -25.79 -9.16 4.89
CA GLY A 173 -26.39 -10.01 5.93
C GLY A 173 -25.61 -10.11 7.24
N ARG A 174 -24.56 -9.28 7.44
CA ARG A 174 -23.89 -9.13 8.73
C ARG A 174 -24.45 -7.91 9.47
N GLU A 175 -24.61 -8.06 10.77
CA GLU A 175 -25.13 -7.02 11.65
C GLU A 175 -23.99 -6.21 12.29
N LEU A 176 -24.27 -4.93 12.54
CA LEU A 176 -23.44 -4.01 13.30
C LEU A 176 -24.14 -3.67 14.61
N VAL A 177 -23.38 -3.64 15.70
CA VAL A 177 -23.82 -3.21 17.02
C VAL A 177 -22.88 -2.10 17.49
N HIS A 178 -23.46 -0.96 17.84
CA HIS A 178 -22.72 0.21 18.32
C HIS A 178 -22.53 0.13 19.84
N LEU A 179 -21.32 0.43 20.28
CA LEU A 179 -20.88 0.42 21.67
C LEU A 179 -20.13 1.72 21.97
N SER A 180 -20.50 2.39 23.07
CA SER A 180 -19.73 3.52 23.57
C SER A 180 -18.52 3.02 24.36
N ALA A 181 -17.33 3.54 24.04
CA ALA A 181 -16.11 3.24 24.77
C ALA A 181 -16.14 3.78 26.21
N GLN A 182 -17.06 4.69 26.55
CA GLN A 182 -17.20 5.30 27.87
C GLN A 182 -17.91 4.40 28.90
N LEU A 183 -18.58 3.34 28.45
CA LEU A 183 -19.22 2.35 29.33
C LEU A 183 -18.23 1.77 30.35
N SER A 184 -18.73 1.32 31.51
CA SER A 184 -17.90 0.59 32.46
C SER A 184 -17.42 -0.75 31.89
N HIS A 185 -16.38 -1.34 32.47
CA HIS A 185 -15.85 -2.63 31.99
C HIS A 185 -16.91 -3.74 32.02
N GLU A 186 -17.73 -3.81 33.07
CA GLU A 186 -18.80 -4.81 33.21
C GLU A 186 -19.90 -4.62 32.14
N GLU A 187 -20.31 -3.37 31.91
CA GLU A 187 -21.29 -3.03 30.86
C GLU A 187 -20.76 -3.34 29.47
N LEU A 188 -19.48 -3.09 29.20
CA LEU A 188 -18.83 -3.46 27.94
C LEU A 188 -18.82 -4.97 27.75
N VAL A 189 -18.41 -5.75 28.75
CA VAL A 189 -18.41 -7.21 28.69
C VAL A 189 -19.81 -7.75 28.41
N GLN A 190 -20.83 -7.20 29.09
CA GLN A 190 -22.22 -7.64 28.88
C GLN A 190 -22.72 -7.27 27.48
N ALA A 191 -22.52 -6.03 27.04
CA ALA A 191 -22.95 -5.57 25.72
C ALA A 191 -22.27 -6.36 24.58
N ILE A 192 -20.98 -6.71 24.74
CA ILE A 192 -20.26 -7.55 23.78
C ILE A 192 -20.82 -8.99 23.75
N ARG A 193 -21.23 -9.56 24.90
CA ARG A 193 -21.90 -10.87 24.94
C ARG A 193 -23.24 -10.83 24.21
N ASP A 194 -24.03 -9.79 24.46
CA ASP A 194 -25.37 -9.62 23.88
C ASP A 194 -25.31 -9.41 22.37
N ALA A 195 -24.25 -8.75 21.87
CA ALA A 195 -23.99 -8.58 20.43
C ALA A 195 -23.67 -9.90 19.71
N GLY A 196 -23.26 -10.95 20.43
CA GLY A 196 -23.01 -12.29 19.89
C GLY A 196 -22.05 -12.31 18.68
N HIS A 197 -22.61 -12.61 17.50
CA HIS A 197 -21.87 -12.72 16.23
C HIS A 197 -21.83 -11.43 15.40
N ALA A 198 -22.45 -10.35 15.86
CA ALA A 198 -22.43 -9.05 15.20
C ALA A 198 -21.02 -8.41 15.20
N TRP A 199 -20.83 -7.43 14.32
CA TRP A 199 -19.66 -6.57 14.31
C TRP A 199 -19.82 -5.43 15.29
N LEU A 200 -18.76 -5.13 16.02
CA LEU A 200 -18.77 -4.16 17.10
C LEU A 200 -18.23 -2.84 16.58
N VAL A 201 -19.06 -1.80 16.61
CA VAL A 201 -18.69 -0.44 16.24
C VAL A 201 -18.45 0.34 17.53
N VAL A 202 -17.21 0.70 17.81
CA VAL A 202 -16.81 1.38 19.05
C VAL A 202 -16.65 2.87 18.77
N HIS A 203 -17.44 3.68 19.48
CA HIS A 203 -17.44 5.15 19.38
C HIS A 203 -17.09 5.81 20.74
N ASP A 204 -17.01 7.15 20.76
CA ASP A 204 -16.79 7.98 21.95
C ASP A 204 -15.51 7.72 22.78
N ALA A 205 -14.46 7.18 22.16
CA ALA A 205 -13.18 7.00 22.86
C ALA A 205 -12.50 8.36 23.10
N ALA A 206 -12.47 8.81 24.36
CA ALA A 206 -11.90 10.11 24.71
C ALA A 206 -10.38 10.04 24.91
N ASP A 207 -9.88 8.93 25.46
CA ASP A 207 -8.47 8.74 25.77
C ASP A 207 -8.00 7.28 25.59
N GLN A 208 -6.72 7.05 25.86
CA GLN A 208 -6.12 5.73 25.72
C GLN A 208 -6.62 4.72 26.76
N ALA A 209 -7.17 5.18 27.89
CA ALA A 209 -7.76 4.31 28.91
C ALA A 209 -9.07 3.71 28.42
N ASP A 210 -9.91 4.48 27.72
CA ASP A 210 -11.13 3.97 27.09
C ASP A 210 -10.82 2.87 26.07
N VAL A 211 -9.78 3.07 25.25
CA VAL A 211 -9.33 2.06 24.27
C VAL A 211 -8.87 0.78 24.96
N LEU A 212 -8.02 0.89 25.99
CA LEU A 212 -7.50 -0.27 26.73
C LEU A 212 -8.61 -1.04 27.46
N LYS A 213 -9.62 -0.33 27.98
CA LYS A 213 -10.79 -0.91 28.65
C LYS A 213 -11.60 -1.76 27.67
N VAL A 214 -11.90 -1.23 26.47
CA VAL A 214 -12.58 -1.99 25.41
C VAL A 214 -11.78 -3.24 25.02
N GLU A 215 -10.46 -3.13 24.88
CA GLU A 215 -9.61 -4.26 24.54
C GLU A 215 -9.52 -5.32 25.64
N SER A 216 -9.51 -4.89 26.89
CA SER A 216 -9.53 -5.80 28.04
C SER A 216 -10.84 -6.61 28.05
N ALA A 217 -11.98 -5.96 27.78
CA ALA A 217 -13.28 -6.62 27.67
C ALA A 217 -13.32 -7.63 26.50
N LEU A 218 -12.72 -7.26 25.36
CA LEU A 218 -12.61 -8.15 24.20
C LEU A 218 -11.70 -9.35 24.47
N GLU A 219 -10.57 -9.14 25.16
CA GLU A 219 -9.62 -10.19 25.52
C GLU A 219 -10.23 -11.19 26.51
N GLU A 220 -10.99 -10.70 27.51
CA GLU A 220 -11.75 -11.52 28.45
C GLU A 220 -12.71 -12.47 27.72
N LEU A 221 -13.41 -11.96 26.71
CA LEU A 221 -14.34 -12.72 25.87
C LEU A 221 -13.65 -13.48 24.73
N ARG A 222 -12.32 -13.39 24.63
CA ARG A 222 -11.49 -13.99 23.58
C ARG A 222 -11.91 -13.58 22.16
N ILE A 223 -12.49 -12.39 22.01
CA ILE A 223 -12.86 -11.81 20.72
C ILE A 223 -11.64 -11.06 20.17
N LYS A 224 -11.11 -11.55 19.06
CA LYS A 224 -9.87 -11.02 18.45
C LYS A 224 -10.09 -10.30 17.11
N THR A 225 -11.33 -10.25 16.64
CA THR A 225 -11.74 -9.77 15.31
C THR A 225 -13.16 -9.22 15.41
N ARG A 226 -13.63 -8.51 14.37
CA ARG A 226 -14.98 -7.91 14.26
C ARG A 226 -15.17 -6.59 15.02
N ILE A 227 -14.10 -5.81 15.16
CA ILE A 227 -14.15 -4.50 15.82
C ILE A 227 -13.88 -3.42 14.79
N ILE A 228 -14.68 -2.36 14.82
CA ILE A 228 -14.56 -1.15 14.04
C ILE A 228 -14.49 0.02 15.01
N GLY A 229 -13.35 0.68 15.14
CA GLY A 229 -13.25 1.92 15.89
C GLY A 229 -13.65 3.11 15.00
N VAL A 230 -14.51 3.99 15.49
CA VAL A 230 -14.90 5.26 14.86
C VAL A 230 -14.49 6.41 15.78
N ASP A 231 -14.16 7.58 15.20
CA ASP A 231 -13.86 8.85 15.90
C ASP A 231 -12.81 8.80 17.04
N GLY A 232 -11.69 9.51 16.88
CA GLY A 232 -10.66 9.63 17.93
C GLY A 232 -9.84 8.34 18.21
N TYR A 233 -10.38 7.17 17.89
CA TYR A 233 -9.76 5.85 18.09
C TYR A 233 -8.39 5.71 17.38
N LEU A 234 -8.18 6.41 16.26
CA LEU A 234 -6.96 6.37 15.45
C LEU A 234 -5.80 7.18 16.05
N GLY A 235 -6.09 8.16 16.91
CA GLY A 235 -5.07 9.02 17.54
C GLY A 235 -4.40 8.39 18.77
N LEU A 236 -4.98 7.32 19.30
CA LEU A 236 -4.66 6.75 20.62
C LEU A 236 -3.94 5.39 20.53
N ARG A 237 -3.62 4.93 19.32
CA ARG A 237 -2.99 3.62 19.04
C ARG A 237 -1.88 3.70 18.00
N PRO A 238 -0.78 2.94 18.14
CA PRO A 238 0.23 2.85 17.10
C PRO A 238 -0.35 2.20 15.82
N PRO A 239 0.04 2.66 14.61
CA PRO A 239 -0.54 2.26 13.32
C PRO A 239 -0.30 0.80 12.89
N ASN A 240 0.12 -0.07 13.81
CA ASN A 240 0.71 -1.38 13.51
C ASN A 240 -0.24 -2.56 13.77
N LEU A 241 -1.47 -2.30 14.24
CA LEU A 241 -2.46 -3.33 14.61
C LEU A 241 -3.82 -3.17 13.91
N PHE A 242 -4.28 -1.94 13.64
CA PHE A 242 -5.58 -1.72 13.02
C PHE A 242 -5.42 -1.10 11.62
N TRP A 243 -6.27 -1.51 10.68
CA TRP A 243 -6.32 -0.90 9.36
C TRP A 243 -7.20 0.35 9.38
N GLY A 244 -6.57 1.50 9.20
CA GLY A 244 -7.26 2.78 9.10
C GLY A 244 -7.75 3.03 7.68
N PHE A 245 -9.03 3.35 7.53
CA PHE A 245 -9.63 3.78 6.29
C PHE A 245 -10.08 5.23 6.37
N LYS A 246 -9.98 5.90 5.23
CA LYS A 246 -10.64 7.17 4.96
C LYS A 246 -11.76 6.87 4.00
N GLU A 247 -12.97 7.27 4.36
CA GLU A 247 -14.16 7.08 3.52
C GLU A 247 -14.23 8.09 2.37
N TYR A 248 -13.55 9.23 2.48
CA TYR A 248 -13.72 10.31 1.52
C TYR A 248 -13.00 10.01 0.19
N CYS A 249 -13.74 10.19 -0.91
CA CYS A 249 -13.15 10.32 -2.24
C CYS A 249 -12.39 11.64 -2.33
N LEU A 250 -11.25 11.66 -3.04
CA LEU A 250 -10.59 12.89 -3.43
C LEU A 250 -11.50 13.71 -4.36
N GLY A 251 -11.50 15.04 -4.22
CA GLY A 251 -12.24 15.89 -5.15
C GLY A 251 -11.73 15.70 -6.58
N LEU A 252 -12.64 15.64 -7.56
CA LEU A 252 -12.26 15.41 -8.96
C LEU A 252 -11.35 16.52 -9.49
N ILE A 253 -11.54 17.77 -9.03
CA ILE A 253 -10.65 18.91 -9.33
C ILE A 253 -9.21 18.61 -8.89
N GLU A 254 -9.02 18.20 -7.64
CA GLU A 254 -7.70 17.94 -7.06
C GLU A 254 -7.03 16.75 -7.76
N ALA A 255 -7.76 15.64 -7.93
CA ALA A 255 -7.27 14.44 -8.58
C ALA A 255 -6.84 14.72 -10.04
N ARG A 256 -7.68 15.42 -10.80
CA ARG A 256 -7.40 15.79 -12.19
C ARG A 256 -6.18 16.72 -12.27
N ALA A 257 -6.11 17.74 -11.41
CA ALA A 257 -5.00 18.68 -11.39
C ALA A 257 -3.67 17.98 -11.10
N ALA A 258 -3.65 17.06 -10.13
CA ALA A 258 -2.47 16.28 -9.77
C ALA A 258 -1.95 15.44 -10.96
N LEU A 259 -2.85 14.74 -11.66
CA LEU A 259 -2.47 13.91 -12.81
C LEU A 259 -2.12 14.74 -14.05
N ALA A 260 -2.82 15.85 -14.28
CA ALA A 260 -2.52 16.76 -15.39
C ALA A 260 -1.13 17.41 -15.24
N ALA A 261 -0.72 17.76 -14.02
CA ALA A 261 0.61 18.30 -13.73
C ALA A 261 1.75 17.33 -14.09
N LEU A 262 1.46 16.03 -14.18
CA LEU A 262 2.40 14.99 -14.59
C LEU A 262 2.36 14.67 -16.08
N GLY A 263 1.55 15.40 -16.86
CA GLY A 263 1.43 15.24 -18.30
C GLY A 263 0.53 14.07 -18.73
N ALA A 264 -0.36 13.60 -17.86
CA ALA A 264 -1.40 12.64 -18.26
C ALA A 264 -2.24 13.21 -19.41
N ARG A 265 -2.50 12.38 -20.43
CA ARG A 265 -3.32 12.74 -21.60
C ARG A 265 -4.80 12.80 -21.24
N ALA A 266 -5.24 11.90 -20.37
CA ALA A 266 -6.62 11.76 -19.93
C ALA A 266 -6.72 11.77 -18.39
N PRO A 267 -6.33 12.87 -17.71
CA PRO A 267 -6.18 12.92 -16.26
C PRO A 267 -7.52 12.70 -15.52
N GLY A 268 -8.62 13.17 -16.07
CA GLY A 268 -9.94 12.96 -15.47
C GLY A 268 -10.41 11.53 -15.61
N ARG A 269 -10.16 10.89 -16.78
CA ARG A 269 -10.45 9.46 -16.95
C ARG A 269 -9.64 8.62 -15.97
N LEU A 270 -8.35 8.88 -15.82
CA LEU A 270 -7.50 8.15 -14.87
C LEU A 270 -7.98 8.33 -13.43
N ALA A 271 -8.33 9.56 -13.04
CA ALA A 271 -8.87 9.85 -11.71
C ALA A 271 -10.18 9.09 -11.43
N ALA A 272 -11.07 9.04 -12.43
CA ALA A 272 -12.32 8.28 -12.35
C ALA A 272 -12.09 6.76 -12.26
N LEU A 273 -11.18 6.22 -13.08
CA LEU A 273 -10.81 4.79 -13.04
C LEU A 273 -10.22 4.39 -11.70
N ALA A 274 -9.47 5.29 -11.06
CA ALA A 274 -8.93 5.15 -9.70
C ALA A 274 -10.00 5.26 -8.60
N ALA A 275 -11.28 5.37 -8.95
CA ALA A 275 -12.39 5.59 -8.02
C ALA A 275 -12.21 6.83 -7.12
N LEU A 276 -11.40 7.81 -7.56
CA LEU A 276 -11.00 8.97 -6.77
C LEU A 276 -10.41 8.60 -5.39
N GLU A 277 -9.79 7.42 -5.27
CA GLU A 277 -9.14 6.99 -4.03
C GLU A 277 -7.84 7.80 -3.83
N PRO A 278 -7.68 8.55 -2.72
CA PRO A 278 -6.51 9.42 -2.51
C PRO A 278 -5.18 8.67 -2.59
N GLU A 279 -5.12 7.46 -2.03
CA GLU A 279 -3.95 6.59 -2.05
C GLU A 279 -3.67 6.08 -3.47
N ALA A 280 -4.68 5.64 -4.22
CA ALA A 280 -4.50 5.21 -5.61
C ALA A 280 -3.96 6.34 -6.49
N ILE A 281 -4.47 7.57 -6.35
CA ILE A 281 -3.97 8.74 -7.10
C ILE A 281 -2.47 8.95 -6.85
N LYS A 282 -2.02 8.88 -5.60
CA LYS A 282 -0.58 9.01 -5.27
C LYS A 282 0.28 7.91 -5.89
N VAL A 283 -0.24 6.69 -5.97
CA VAL A 283 0.47 5.57 -6.60
C VAL A 283 0.53 5.78 -8.12
N ILE A 284 -0.54 6.27 -8.75
CA ILE A 284 -0.53 6.65 -10.17
C ILE A 284 0.54 7.73 -10.41
N GLU A 285 0.61 8.76 -9.56
CA GLU A 285 1.65 9.79 -9.66
C GLU A 285 3.06 9.20 -9.61
N LEU A 286 3.30 8.26 -8.69
CA LEU A 286 4.57 7.54 -8.60
C LEU A 286 4.85 6.75 -9.89
N GLY A 287 3.83 6.10 -10.46
CA GLY A 287 3.92 5.38 -11.72
C GLY A 287 4.37 6.28 -12.87
N PHE A 288 3.78 7.47 -13.01
CA PHE A 288 4.20 8.46 -13.98
C PHE A 288 5.66 8.89 -13.78
N ARG A 289 6.07 9.16 -12.53
CA ARG A 289 7.47 9.51 -12.22
C ARG A 289 8.46 8.39 -12.53
N ARG A 290 8.02 7.13 -12.49
CA ARG A 290 8.79 5.94 -12.89
C ARG A 290 8.75 5.64 -14.38
N GLY A 291 8.05 6.46 -15.18
CA GLY A 291 7.95 6.27 -16.63
C GLY A 291 6.97 5.18 -17.05
N ILE A 292 6.08 4.73 -16.17
CA ILE A 292 5.02 3.78 -16.52
C ILE A 292 4.03 4.48 -17.45
N ALA A 293 3.76 3.85 -18.59
CA ALA A 293 2.86 4.40 -19.58
C ALA A 293 1.43 4.49 -19.03
N GLU A 294 0.78 5.62 -19.27
CA GLU A 294 -0.64 5.88 -18.94
C GLU A 294 -1.56 4.75 -19.40
N MET A 295 -1.34 4.22 -20.60
CA MET A 295 -2.13 3.10 -21.15
C MET A 295 -2.04 1.84 -20.29
N GLY A 296 -0.92 1.59 -19.63
CA GLY A 296 -0.76 0.48 -18.70
C GLY A 296 -1.57 0.68 -17.42
N LEU A 297 -1.51 1.90 -16.85
CA LEU A 297 -2.26 2.30 -15.66
C LEU A 297 -3.77 2.20 -15.91
N ASP A 298 -4.24 2.76 -17.04
CA ASP A 298 -5.63 2.72 -17.47
C ASP A 298 -6.14 1.28 -17.60
N ARG A 299 -5.42 0.42 -18.32
CA ARG A 299 -5.80 -0.98 -18.53
C ARG A 299 -5.86 -1.75 -17.21
N SER A 300 -4.86 -1.58 -16.34
CA SER A 300 -4.79 -2.28 -15.05
C SER A 300 -6.00 -1.95 -14.16
N MET A 301 -6.41 -0.68 -14.11
CA MET A 301 -7.57 -0.26 -13.31
C MET A 301 -8.91 -0.68 -13.92
N ARG A 302 -8.99 -0.71 -15.25
CA ARG A 302 -10.21 -1.06 -15.99
C ARG A 302 -10.59 -2.52 -15.78
N ASP A 303 -9.60 -3.40 -15.80
CA ASP A 303 -9.82 -4.85 -15.75
C ASP A 303 -9.93 -5.39 -14.31
N ALA A 304 -9.72 -4.54 -13.31
CA ALA A 304 -9.70 -4.93 -11.90
C ALA A 304 -10.99 -4.57 -11.16
N GLU A 305 -11.40 -5.42 -10.21
CA GLU A 305 -12.46 -5.09 -9.26
C GLU A 305 -12.02 -3.92 -8.36
N ASP A 306 -10.84 -4.05 -7.74
CA ASP A 306 -10.16 -3.04 -6.92
C ASP A 306 -9.07 -2.31 -7.73
N PRO A 307 -9.31 -1.05 -8.16
CA PRO A 307 -8.38 -0.30 -8.98
C PRO A 307 -7.15 0.16 -8.20
N GLY A 308 -7.28 0.52 -6.91
CA GLY A 308 -6.15 0.92 -6.07
C GLY A 308 -5.13 -0.20 -5.94
N ALA A 309 -5.59 -1.42 -5.62
CA ALA A 309 -4.73 -2.59 -5.56
C ALA A 309 -4.10 -2.94 -6.92
N ALA A 310 -4.80 -2.69 -8.03
CA ALA A 310 -4.29 -2.98 -9.37
C ALA A 310 -3.18 -2.01 -9.82
N VAL A 311 -3.34 -0.72 -9.52
CA VAL A 311 -2.29 0.27 -9.76
C VAL A 311 -1.09 -0.01 -8.89
N VAL A 312 -1.28 -0.34 -7.61
CA VAL A 312 -0.17 -0.71 -6.71
C VAL A 312 0.61 -1.87 -7.30
N ARG A 313 -0.05 -2.95 -7.72
CA ARG A 313 0.63 -4.08 -8.37
C ARG A 313 1.46 -3.64 -9.58
N LEU A 314 0.91 -2.80 -10.44
CA LEU A 314 1.59 -2.36 -11.66
C LEU A 314 2.76 -1.39 -11.39
N VAL A 315 2.56 -0.41 -10.51
CA VAL A 315 3.56 0.63 -10.19
C VAL A 315 4.68 0.08 -9.33
N GLU A 316 4.32 -0.91 -8.52
CA GLU A 316 5.18 -1.60 -7.60
C GLU A 316 5.50 -3.02 -8.06
N ASP A 317 5.63 -3.26 -9.37
CA ASP A 317 6.17 -4.54 -9.88
C ASP A 317 7.61 -4.84 -9.37
N ASP A 318 8.26 -3.87 -8.72
CA ASP A 318 9.51 -3.99 -7.93
C ASP A 318 9.33 -3.81 -6.40
N VAL A 319 8.10 -3.80 -5.88
CA VAL A 319 7.84 -4.06 -4.46
C VAL A 319 7.22 -5.45 -4.39
N PRO A 320 8.04 -6.47 -4.14
CA PRO A 320 7.58 -7.83 -4.35
C PRO A 320 6.42 -8.15 -3.41
N TRP A 321 5.71 -9.22 -3.73
CA TRP A 321 4.98 -10.12 -2.83
C TRP A 321 5.47 -10.12 -1.36
N LEU A 322 6.75 -9.80 -1.13
CA LEU A 322 7.39 -9.37 0.10
C LEU A 322 6.73 -8.32 0.99
N TRP A 323 6.12 -7.25 0.48
CA TRP A 323 5.43 -6.29 1.37
C TRP A 323 4.11 -6.88 1.87
N VAL A 324 3.42 -7.63 1.02
CA VAL A 324 2.26 -8.45 1.39
C VAL A 324 2.66 -9.55 2.38
N MET A 325 3.84 -10.16 2.24
CA MET A 325 4.40 -11.13 3.19
C MET A 325 4.99 -10.48 4.45
N HIS A 326 5.51 -9.26 4.39
CA HIS A 326 6.00 -8.49 5.54
C HIS A 326 4.83 -8.16 6.45
N TRP A 327 3.73 -7.68 5.86
CA TRP A 327 2.48 -7.43 6.56
C TRP A 327 1.81 -8.73 7.01
N ARG A 328 1.76 -9.80 6.20
CA ARG A 328 1.18 -11.08 6.63
C ARG A 328 2.03 -11.80 7.69
N ALA A 329 3.35 -11.67 7.67
CA ALA A 329 4.24 -12.18 8.70
C ALA A 329 4.16 -11.36 9.98
N LEU A 330 3.96 -10.03 9.90
CA LEU A 330 3.65 -9.17 11.04
C LEU A 330 2.27 -9.50 11.63
N LEU A 331 1.24 -9.68 10.80
CA LEU A 331 -0.11 -10.10 11.20
C LEU A 331 -0.07 -11.47 11.88
N TRP A 332 0.85 -12.35 11.48
CA TRP A 332 0.95 -13.67 12.09
C TRP A 332 1.76 -13.75 13.38
N ARG A 333 2.53 -12.68 13.71
CA ARG A 333 3.18 -12.51 15.03
C ARG A 333 2.20 -12.47 16.19
N GLY A 334 0.93 -12.13 15.95
CA GLY A 334 -0.09 -12.02 17.00
C GLY A 334 -0.78 -13.33 17.40
N THR A 335 -0.46 -14.48 16.77
CA THR A 335 -1.31 -15.69 16.90
C THR A 335 -0.67 -16.91 17.56
N GLY A 336 0.66 -16.95 17.71
CA GLY A 336 1.36 -18.08 18.34
C GLY A 336 1.23 -19.44 17.61
N ARG A 337 0.86 -19.47 16.32
CA ARG A 337 0.65 -20.72 15.54
C ARG A 337 1.80 -21.05 14.58
N ARG A 338 1.96 -22.35 14.24
CA ARG A 338 2.91 -22.87 13.23
C ARG A 338 2.47 -22.54 11.79
N TRP A 339 3.45 -22.42 10.88
CA TRP A 339 3.23 -22.09 9.46
C TRP A 339 2.31 -23.11 8.73
N PRO A 340 1.37 -22.77 7.81
CA PRO A 340 0.45 -23.74 7.24
C PRO A 340 1.16 -24.46 6.09
N SER A 341 0.73 -25.68 5.78
CA SER A 341 1.42 -26.57 4.86
C SER A 341 1.59 -26.04 3.42
N TRP A 342 0.73 -25.14 2.97
CA TRP A 342 0.82 -24.53 1.64
C TRP A 342 1.93 -23.49 1.51
N LEU A 343 2.47 -22.97 2.64
CA LEU A 343 3.70 -22.15 2.65
C LEU A 343 4.98 -23.00 2.58
N LEU A 344 4.89 -24.33 2.80
CA LEU A 344 5.98 -25.28 2.64
C LEU A 344 6.13 -25.78 1.18
N ARG A 345 5.18 -25.46 0.29
CA ARG A 345 5.19 -25.79 -1.14
C ARG A 345 4.60 -24.65 -1.99
N PRO A 346 5.35 -23.56 -2.19
CA PRO A 346 4.86 -22.45 -2.99
C PRO A 346 4.89 -22.78 -4.51
N PRO A 347 4.07 -22.09 -5.33
CA PRO A 347 4.09 -22.21 -6.80
C PRO A 347 5.48 -21.95 -7.42
N LYS A 348 5.74 -22.50 -8.61
CA LYS A 348 7.05 -22.50 -9.29
C LYS A 348 7.68 -21.11 -9.49
N ASP A 349 6.86 -20.06 -9.58
CA ASP A 349 7.31 -18.67 -9.83
C ASP A 349 7.40 -17.81 -8.56
N THR A 350 7.38 -18.45 -7.37
CA THR A 350 7.52 -17.73 -6.11
C THR A 350 8.99 -17.46 -5.82
N PRO A 351 9.40 -16.24 -5.43
CA PRO A 351 10.72 -15.97 -4.89
C PRO A 351 10.92 -16.71 -3.55
N LEU A 352 11.23 -18.00 -3.63
CA LEU A 352 11.39 -18.93 -2.51
C LEU A 352 12.38 -18.40 -1.46
N ALA A 353 13.41 -17.67 -1.90
CA ALA A 353 14.44 -17.09 -1.06
C ALA A 353 13.88 -16.15 0.02
N TRP A 354 12.87 -15.35 -0.34
CA TRP A 354 12.28 -14.31 0.48
C TRP A 354 11.28 -14.85 1.51
N VAL A 355 10.44 -15.79 1.09
CA VAL A 355 9.55 -16.53 2.00
C VAL A 355 10.38 -17.30 3.03
N ALA A 356 11.45 -17.96 2.55
CA ALA A 356 12.37 -18.69 3.40
C ALA A 356 13.18 -17.77 4.35
N PHE A 357 13.56 -16.56 3.93
CA PHE A 357 14.23 -15.58 4.79
C PHE A 357 13.33 -15.18 5.98
N PHE A 358 12.08 -14.82 5.72
CA PHE A 358 11.17 -14.42 6.81
C PHE A 358 10.78 -15.60 7.70
N ALA A 359 10.60 -16.79 7.14
CA ALA A 359 10.39 -18.01 7.90
C ALA A 359 11.59 -18.32 8.80
N ALA A 360 12.82 -18.14 8.30
CA ALA A 360 14.03 -18.27 9.12
C ALA A 360 14.05 -17.26 10.26
N LYS A 361 13.77 -15.98 10.00
CA LYS A 361 13.71 -14.94 11.03
C LYS A 361 12.61 -15.17 12.08
N ASP A 362 11.49 -15.75 11.69
CA ASP A 362 10.43 -16.15 12.61
C ASP A 362 10.85 -17.32 13.49
N ALA A 363 11.47 -18.35 12.90
CA ALA A 363 12.03 -19.47 13.64
C ALA A 363 13.11 -19.03 14.63
N LEU A 364 14.00 -18.10 14.25
CA LEU A 364 14.99 -17.52 15.16
C LEU A 364 14.35 -16.76 16.32
N ARG A 365 13.26 -16.02 16.09
CA ARG A 365 12.50 -15.34 17.17
C ARG A 365 11.81 -16.32 18.12
N ARG A 366 11.47 -17.51 17.65
CA ARG A 366 10.95 -18.62 18.47
C ARG A 366 12.06 -19.46 19.11
N GLU A 367 13.31 -19.05 18.93
CA GLU A 367 14.51 -19.80 19.35
C GLU A 367 14.63 -21.21 18.71
N ASP A 368 13.86 -21.49 17.66
CA ASP A 368 13.96 -22.75 16.89
C ASP A 368 15.04 -22.62 15.80
N VAL A 369 16.28 -22.76 16.25
CA VAL A 369 17.47 -22.68 15.39
C VAL A 369 17.48 -23.78 14.32
N ARG A 370 16.84 -24.93 14.57
CA ARG A 370 16.80 -26.06 13.60
C ARG A 370 15.91 -25.71 12.43
N GLU A 371 14.72 -25.20 12.69
CA GLU A 371 13.79 -24.73 11.65
C GLU A 371 14.38 -23.53 10.90
N ALA A 372 15.00 -22.58 11.60
CA ALA A 372 15.67 -21.44 10.98
C ALA A 372 16.76 -21.85 9.98
N THR A 373 17.57 -22.84 10.36
CA THR A 373 18.64 -23.37 9.50
C THR A 373 18.09 -24.06 8.25
N ARG A 374 16.96 -24.78 8.39
CA ARG A 374 16.32 -25.46 7.27
C ARG A 374 15.85 -24.45 6.23
N TRP A 375 15.18 -23.39 6.68
CA TRP A 375 14.70 -22.33 5.82
C TRP A 375 15.85 -21.52 5.20
N ALA A 376 16.85 -21.13 5.99
CA ALA A 376 18.00 -20.38 5.49
C ALA A 376 18.80 -21.17 4.42
N ARG A 377 18.99 -22.48 4.60
CA ARG A 377 19.64 -23.34 3.59
C ARG A 377 18.79 -23.52 2.34
N SER A 378 17.48 -23.68 2.48
CA SER A 378 16.56 -23.78 1.35
C SER A 378 16.51 -22.49 0.54
N SER A 379 16.56 -21.33 1.22
CA SER A 379 16.66 -20.00 0.60
C SER A 379 17.91 -19.90 -0.27
N TYR A 380 19.06 -20.32 0.29
CA TYR A 380 20.36 -20.27 -0.38
C TYR A 380 20.47 -21.21 -1.58
N ILE A 381 20.07 -22.48 -1.43
CA ILE A 381 20.09 -23.47 -2.53
C ILE A 381 19.19 -23.03 -3.70
N SER A 382 18.03 -22.44 -3.40
CA SER A 382 17.12 -21.92 -4.42
C SER A 382 17.69 -20.71 -5.16
N ALA A 383 18.42 -19.82 -4.46
CA ALA A 383 18.99 -18.61 -5.04
C ALA A 383 20.31 -18.86 -5.79
N ASP A 384 21.06 -19.90 -5.42
CA ASP A 384 22.32 -20.30 -6.07
C ASP A 384 22.11 -21.05 -7.41
N GLY A 385 20.89 -21.58 -7.63
CA GLY A 385 20.51 -22.26 -8.88
C GLY A 385 20.35 -21.33 -10.10
N ASP A 386 20.13 -20.04 -9.87
CA ASP A 386 20.02 -19.01 -10.91
C ASP A 386 21.41 -18.42 -11.18
N ARG A 387 22.01 -18.79 -12.31
CA ARG A 387 23.43 -18.57 -12.65
C ARG A 387 23.90 -17.11 -12.87
N GLU A 388 23.07 -16.11 -12.57
CA GLU A 388 23.49 -14.72 -12.52
C GLU A 388 23.78 -14.33 -11.06
N GLY A 389 25.03 -14.56 -10.64
CA GLY A 389 25.53 -14.45 -9.26
C GLY A 389 25.55 -13.03 -8.63
N THR A 390 24.59 -12.17 -8.96
CA THR A 390 24.43 -10.79 -8.48
C THR A 390 22.96 -10.42 -8.27
N SER A 391 22.14 -11.38 -7.84
CA SER A 391 20.73 -11.16 -7.51
C SER A 391 20.53 -10.72 -6.05
N VAL A 392 19.56 -9.84 -5.80
CA VAL A 392 19.19 -9.36 -4.44
C VAL A 392 18.61 -10.52 -3.60
N GLU A 393 18.06 -11.54 -4.25
CA GLU A 393 17.55 -12.77 -3.65
C GLU A 393 18.69 -13.56 -2.98
N LEU A 394 19.84 -13.69 -3.66
CA LEU A 394 21.01 -14.39 -3.11
C LEU A 394 21.61 -13.61 -1.93
N ALA A 395 21.63 -12.28 -1.97
CA ALA A 395 22.01 -11.44 -0.83
C ALA A 395 21.10 -11.65 0.39
N ASN A 396 19.79 -11.84 0.18
CA ASN A 396 18.84 -12.15 1.26
C ASN A 396 19.04 -13.54 1.84
N ALA A 397 19.31 -14.54 1.00
CA ALA A 397 19.59 -15.88 1.45
C ALA A 397 20.84 -15.94 2.34
N LEU A 398 21.91 -15.24 1.93
CA LEU A 398 23.13 -15.07 2.70
C LEU A 398 22.86 -14.36 4.04
N ARG A 399 22.02 -13.32 4.04
CA ARG A 399 21.58 -12.63 5.26
C ARG A 399 20.85 -13.58 6.23
N ALA A 400 19.93 -14.43 5.75
CA ALA A 400 19.25 -15.42 6.61
C ALA A 400 20.22 -16.44 7.22
N LEU A 401 21.18 -16.93 6.43
CA LEU A 401 22.22 -17.83 6.92
C LEU A 401 23.06 -17.16 8.01
N ALA A 402 23.46 -15.91 7.80
CA ALA A 402 24.23 -15.16 8.76
C ALA A 402 23.51 -15.00 10.11
N LEU A 403 22.23 -14.60 10.09
CA LEU A 403 21.43 -14.47 11.31
C LEU A 403 21.29 -15.82 12.06
N THR A 404 21.23 -16.92 11.31
CA THR A 404 21.18 -18.27 11.90
C THR A 404 22.53 -18.70 12.50
N TYR A 405 23.64 -18.29 11.89
CA TYR A 405 24.97 -18.52 12.46
C TYR A 405 25.19 -17.65 13.71
N ALA A 406 24.73 -16.40 13.70
CA ALA A 406 24.80 -15.50 14.84
C ALA A 406 24.04 -16.06 16.05
N SER A 407 22.83 -16.61 15.85
CA SER A 407 22.07 -17.24 16.94
C SER A 407 22.75 -18.50 17.51
N ARG A 408 23.67 -19.11 16.75
CA ARG A 408 24.54 -20.22 17.18
C ARG A 408 25.87 -19.74 17.79
N LYS A 409 26.04 -18.43 17.99
CA LYS A 409 27.29 -17.79 18.42
C LYS A 409 28.48 -18.04 17.47
N GLN A 410 28.20 -18.36 16.21
CA GLN A 410 29.21 -18.53 15.16
C GLN A 410 29.41 -17.21 14.43
N PHE A 411 29.98 -16.22 15.12
CA PHE A 411 30.04 -14.84 14.65
C PHE A 411 30.92 -14.65 13.42
N ASP A 412 32.02 -15.40 13.27
CA ASP A 412 32.88 -15.32 12.08
C ASP A 412 32.16 -15.77 10.81
N ASN A 413 31.41 -16.87 10.90
CA ASN A 413 30.59 -17.36 9.79
C ASN A 413 29.48 -16.34 9.46
N ALA A 414 28.83 -15.78 10.48
CA ALA A 414 27.79 -14.78 10.29
C ALA A 414 28.32 -13.52 9.59
N ALA A 415 29.46 -12.98 10.05
CA ALA A 415 30.09 -11.80 9.46
C ALA A 415 30.51 -12.05 8.01
N SER A 416 31.10 -13.20 7.70
CA SER A 416 31.51 -13.56 6.33
C SER A 416 30.34 -13.56 5.35
N HIS A 417 29.21 -14.18 5.73
CA HIS A 417 28.01 -14.20 4.89
C HIS A 417 27.37 -12.82 4.72
N LEU A 418 27.38 -11.97 5.77
CA LEU A 418 26.89 -10.59 5.67
C LEU A 418 27.78 -9.71 4.79
N HIS A 419 29.11 -9.87 4.86
CA HIS A 419 30.02 -9.16 3.95
C HIS A 419 29.82 -9.58 2.50
N GLN A 420 29.56 -10.87 2.24
CA GLN A 420 29.21 -11.33 0.89
C GLN A 420 27.88 -10.75 0.42
N ALA A 421 26.85 -10.75 1.27
CA ALA A 421 25.56 -10.15 0.96
C ALA A 421 25.67 -8.66 0.65
N LEU A 422 26.48 -7.92 1.43
CA LEU A 422 26.76 -6.50 1.21
C LEU A 422 27.43 -6.25 -0.13
N ARG A 423 28.52 -6.96 -0.45
CA ARG A 423 29.22 -6.80 -1.75
C ARG A 423 28.28 -7.03 -2.94
N MET A 424 27.39 -8.02 -2.83
CA MET A 424 26.43 -8.31 -3.90
C MET A 424 25.35 -7.23 -4.01
N ALA A 425 24.82 -6.79 -2.88
CA ALA A 425 23.80 -5.75 -2.83
C ALA A 425 24.34 -4.38 -3.31
N GLU A 426 25.58 -4.03 -2.95
CA GLU A 426 26.25 -2.78 -3.34
C GLU A 426 26.49 -2.67 -4.86
N ILE A 427 26.69 -3.80 -5.56
CA ILE A 427 26.85 -3.82 -7.03
C ILE A 427 25.53 -3.46 -7.74
N ARG A 428 24.40 -3.82 -7.12
CA ARG A 428 23.07 -3.78 -7.75
C ARG A 428 22.24 -2.58 -7.31
N LEU A 429 22.42 -2.14 -6.08
CA LEU A 429 21.58 -1.17 -5.40
C LEU A 429 22.33 0.17 -5.22
N GLY A 430 21.57 1.27 -5.23
CA GLY A 430 22.13 2.58 -4.94
C GLY A 430 22.70 2.66 -3.51
N PRO A 431 23.66 3.57 -3.23
CA PRO A 431 24.37 3.64 -1.94
C PRO A 431 23.47 3.96 -0.74
N ASP A 432 22.26 4.45 -0.98
CA ASP A 432 21.26 4.83 0.03
C ASP A 432 20.03 3.90 0.02
N ASP A 433 20.15 2.71 -0.58
CA ASP A 433 19.06 1.73 -0.60
C ASP A 433 18.74 1.21 0.82
N PRO A 434 17.46 1.22 1.26
CA PRO A 434 17.06 0.73 2.58
C PRO A 434 17.52 -0.71 2.88
N PHE A 435 17.68 -1.55 1.86
CA PHE A 435 18.16 -2.92 1.99
C PHE A 435 19.61 -2.97 2.50
N LEU A 436 20.47 -2.07 2.01
CA LEU A 436 21.84 -1.93 2.49
C LEU A 436 21.87 -1.50 3.97
N GLY A 437 20.97 -0.58 4.37
CA GLY A 437 20.82 -0.19 5.77
C GLY A 437 20.53 -1.37 6.69
N GLY A 438 19.66 -2.29 6.25
CA GLY A 438 19.37 -3.53 6.97
C GLY A 438 20.56 -4.49 7.08
N LEU A 439 21.39 -4.60 6.04
CA LEU A 439 22.57 -5.47 6.05
C LEU A 439 23.71 -4.92 6.91
N TYR A 440 23.99 -3.61 6.83
CA TYR A 440 24.97 -2.94 7.69
C TYR A 440 24.55 -3.03 9.16
N GLY A 441 23.26 -2.87 9.45
CA GLY A 441 22.72 -3.00 10.80
C GLY A 441 22.87 -4.40 11.40
N ASP A 442 22.61 -5.44 10.61
CA ASP A 442 22.78 -6.83 11.07
C ASP A 442 24.27 -7.18 11.26
N LEU A 443 25.16 -6.68 10.39
CA LEU A 443 26.60 -6.88 10.53
C LEU A 443 27.16 -6.16 11.77
N ALA A 444 26.70 -4.93 12.03
CA ALA A 444 27.07 -4.20 13.24
C ALA A 444 26.73 -4.97 14.51
N GLU A 445 25.55 -5.60 14.58
CA GLU A 445 25.13 -6.39 15.73
C GLU A 445 25.96 -7.67 15.91
N VAL A 446 26.28 -8.35 14.80
CA VAL A 446 27.17 -9.55 14.82
C VAL A 446 28.58 -9.18 15.30
N LEU A 447 29.14 -8.08 14.82
CA LEU A 447 30.47 -7.62 15.23
C LEU A 447 30.50 -7.16 16.68
N ALA A 448 29.45 -6.50 17.17
CA ALA A 448 29.35 -6.14 18.59
C ALA A 448 29.27 -7.36 19.50
N GLN A 449 28.56 -8.43 19.10
CA GLN A 449 28.51 -9.68 19.84
C GLN A 449 29.85 -10.44 19.81
N LYS A 450 30.66 -10.23 18.76
CA LYS A 450 32.03 -10.75 18.65
C LYS A 450 33.04 -9.96 19.51
N GLY A 451 32.76 -8.68 19.81
CA GLY A 451 33.63 -7.78 20.57
C GLY A 451 34.29 -6.67 19.74
N ASP A 452 34.03 -6.62 18.43
CA ASP A 452 34.60 -5.63 17.51
C ASP A 452 33.78 -4.32 17.54
N PHE A 453 33.76 -3.64 18.70
CA PHE A 453 32.84 -2.53 18.98
C PHE A 453 33.05 -1.29 18.11
N ASP A 454 34.29 -0.96 17.75
CA ASP A 454 34.59 0.23 16.95
C ASP A 454 34.06 0.08 15.52
N GLU A 455 34.24 -1.10 14.92
CA GLU A 455 33.70 -1.39 13.59
C GLU A 455 32.18 -1.51 13.61
N ALA A 456 31.62 -2.15 14.64
CA ALA A 456 30.19 -2.23 14.84
C ALA A 456 29.54 -0.84 14.91
N MET A 457 30.18 0.12 15.59
CA MET A 457 29.66 1.49 15.69
C MET A 457 29.67 2.22 14.35
N ARG A 458 30.74 2.09 13.54
CA ARG A 458 30.79 2.70 12.20
C ARG A 458 29.68 2.18 11.30
N LEU A 459 29.44 0.86 11.32
CA LEU A 459 28.42 0.22 10.50
C LEU A 459 27.00 0.55 10.99
N ALA A 460 26.80 0.65 12.31
CA ALA A 460 25.53 1.08 12.89
C ALA A 460 25.18 2.53 12.49
N GLU A 461 26.17 3.42 12.46
CA GLU A 461 26.00 4.80 12.00
C GLU A 461 25.70 4.86 10.50
N ARG A 462 26.41 4.07 9.67
CA ARG A 462 26.11 3.98 8.23
C ARG A 462 24.68 3.48 7.99
N ALA A 463 24.25 2.45 8.72
CA ALA A 463 22.88 1.96 8.66
C ALA A 463 21.87 3.05 9.06
N PHE A 464 22.15 3.82 10.12
CA PHE A 464 21.30 4.91 10.57
C PHE A 464 21.14 6.02 9.52
N GLN A 465 22.22 6.43 8.86
CA GLN A 465 22.14 7.48 7.84
C GLN A 465 21.28 7.07 6.64
N ILE A 466 21.38 5.81 6.20
CA ILE A 466 20.55 5.25 5.13
C ILE A 466 19.08 5.13 5.58
N GLU A 467 18.84 4.63 6.78
CA GLU A 467 17.47 4.50 7.32
C GLU A 467 16.80 5.88 7.54
N LYS A 468 17.59 6.93 7.83
CA LYS A 468 17.13 8.31 8.04
C LYS A 468 16.76 9.03 6.73
N SER A 469 17.44 8.75 5.63
CA SER A 469 17.22 9.44 4.35
C SER A 469 15.90 9.06 3.66
N VAL A 470 15.15 8.09 4.22
CA VAL A 470 13.88 7.58 3.68
C VAL A 470 12.69 8.13 4.49
N PRO A 471 11.95 9.16 4.00
CA PRO A 471 10.95 9.88 4.80
C PRO A 471 9.79 9.02 5.31
N SER A 472 9.41 7.98 4.55
CA SER A 472 8.33 7.04 4.88
C SER A 472 8.69 6.01 5.95
N LEU A 473 9.97 5.83 6.27
CA LEU A 473 10.48 4.82 7.23
C LEU A 473 10.94 5.44 8.56
N SER A 474 10.88 6.77 8.66
CA SER A 474 11.49 7.59 9.71
C SER A 474 11.15 7.14 11.14
N SER A 475 9.87 6.98 11.53
CA SER A 475 9.54 6.76 12.97
C SER A 475 9.95 5.38 13.55
N PRO A 476 9.61 4.21 12.95
CA PRO A 476 9.88 2.90 13.57
C PRO A 476 11.30 2.35 13.31
N TYR A 477 11.98 2.81 12.25
CA TYR A 477 13.36 2.41 11.96
C TYR A 477 14.35 3.23 12.80
N MET A 478 14.10 4.53 13.02
CA MET A 478 14.90 5.33 13.96
C MET A 478 14.94 4.71 15.37
N SER A 479 13.81 4.26 15.91
CA SER A 479 13.78 3.57 17.21
C SER A 479 14.67 2.31 17.24
N ARG A 480 14.76 1.56 16.13
CA ARG A 480 15.62 0.38 16.03
C ARG A 480 17.10 0.76 15.90
N ALA A 481 17.42 1.78 15.12
CA ALA A 481 18.79 2.27 15.00
C ALA A 481 19.33 2.79 16.35
N TYR A 482 18.53 3.58 17.08
CA TYR A 482 18.89 4.05 18.42
C TYR A 482 19.07 2.88 19.40
N LYS A 483 18.18 1.87 19.35
CA LYS A 483 18.34 0.65 20.17
C LYS A 483 19.61 -0.12 19.81
N ARG A 484 19.94 -0.22 18.52
CA ARG A 484 21.15 -0.90 18.04
C ARG A 484 22.41 -0.19 18.56
N ILE A 485 22.50 1.12 18.38
CA ILE A 485 23.62 1.93 18.86
C ILE A 485 23.75 1.83 20.39
N GLY A 486 22.65 1.98 21.13
CA GLY A 486 22.64 1.85 22.59
C GLY A 486 23.00 0.44 23.07
N HIS A 487 22.62 -0.61 22.34
CA HIS A 487 23.02 -1.98 22.64
C HIS A 487 24.53 -2.19 22.45
N ILE A 488 25.11 -1.69 21.35
CA ILE A 488 26.55 -1.78 21.08
C ILE A 488 27.34 -1.03 22.17
N GLN A 489 26.89 0.16 22.57
CA GLN A 489 27.49 0.93 23.67
C GLN A 489 27.42 0.16 24.99
N SER A 490 26.25 -0.38 25.34
CA SER A 490 26.11 -1.18 26.57
C SER A 490 26.98 -2.43 26.57
N LEU A 491 27.23 -3.07 25.42
CA LEU A 491 28.13 -4.22 25.34
C LEU A 491 29.59 -3.79 25.49
N ARG A 492 29.98 -2.66 24.90
CA ARG A 492 31.31 -2.05 25.06
C ARG A 492 31.60 -1.72 26.52
N ASP A 493 30.65 -1.12 27.23
CA ASP A 493 30.81 -0.70 28.63
C ASP A 493 30.85 -1.90 29.60
N ARG A 494 30.24 -3.03 29.21
CA ARG A 494 30.24 -4.29 29.99
C ARG A 494 31.41 -5.21 29.65
N ALA A 495 32.11 -4.96 28.55
CA ALA A 495 33.31 -5.71 28.22
C ALA A 495 34.35 -5.41 29.31
N PRO A 496 35.03 -6.43 29.87
CA PRO A 496 36.14 -6.17 30.75
C PRO A 496 37.12 -5.26 30.00
N ILE A 497 37.48 -4.13 30.62
CA ILE A 497 38.48 -3.23 30.09
C ILE A 497 39.75 -4.08 29.96
N ASP A 498 40.08 -4.49 28.74
CA ASP A 498 41.36 -5.12 28.48
C ASP A 498 42.40 -4.01 28.61
N LEU A 499 42.92 -3.85 29.82
CA LEU A 499 44.08 -3.01 30.12
C LEU A 499 45.32 -3.69 29.55
N THR A 500 45.35 -3.88 28.24
CA THR A 500 46.60 -3.98 27.51
C THR A 500 46.66 -2.80 26.57
N PRO A 501 47.54 -1.80 26.83
CA PRO A 501 47.77 -0.77 25.85
C PRO A 501 48.33 -1.47 24.61
N THR A 502 47.63 -1.37 23.49
CA THR A 502 48.24 -1.56 22.18
C THR A 502 49.33 -0.50 22.09
N HIS A 503 50.56 -0.95 22.32
CA HIS A 503 51.75 -0.12 22.34
C HIS A 503 51.87 0.52 20.96
N THR A 504 51.49 1.79 20.86
CA THR A 504 52.10 2.68 19.91
C THR A 504 53.57 2.80 20.33
N ALA A 505 54.46 2.27 19.50
CA ALA A 505 55.88 2.56 19.57
C ALA A 505 56.42 2.60 18.15
N ASP A 506 56.36 3.82 17.61
CA ASP A 506 57.29 4.37 16.66
C ASP A 506 58.74 3.92 16.94
N LYS A 507 59.47 3.46 15.91
CA LYS A 507 60.94 3.44 15.85
C LYS A 507 61.44 3.11 14.45
N THR A 508 61.81 4.17 13.75
CA THR A 508 62.77 4.20 12.65
C THR A 508 64.16 3.74 13.12
N THR A 509 64.94 3.14 12.21
CA THR A 509 66.40 2.86 12.20
C THR A 509 66.94 1.64 12.98
N ALA A 510 67.37 0.59 12.25
CA ALA A 510 68.76 0.07 12.21
C ALA A 510 68.87 -1.27 11.43
N SER A 511 69.95 -1.39 10.65
CA SER A 511 70.29 -2.41 9.62
C SER A 511 70.40 -3.89 10.07
N PRO A 512 70.33 -4.87 9.13
CA PRO A 512 70.58 -6.30 9.38
C PRO A 512 72.08 -6.65 9.15
N PRO A 513 72.69 -7.61 9.88
CA PRO A 513 72.87 -9.01 9.39
C PRO A 513 73.13 -10.02 10.56
N PRO A 514 73.61 -11.29 10.37
CA PRO A 514 73.84 -12.09 9.16
C PRO A 514 73.09 -13.44 9.15
N PRO A 515 73.16 -14.22 8.04
CA PRO A 515 72.48 -15.50 7.90
C PRO A 515 73.41 -16.74 7.95
N SER A 516 72.76 -17.90 8.17
CA SER A 516 73.15 -19.29 7.79
C SER A 516 74.28 -19.97 8.58
N PRO A 517 74.37 -21.33 8.65
CA PRO A 517 74.03 -22.34 7.62
C PRO A 517 73.07 -23.44 8.14
N ASP A 518 72.28 -24.14 7.34
CA ASP A 518 72.74 -25.15 6.37
C ASP A 518 71.80 -25.30 5.18
N THR A 519 72.41 -25.54 4.02
CA THR A 519 71.88 -26.01 2.75
C THR A 519 72.95 -26.98 2.19
N PRO A 520 72.79 -27.71 1.06
CA PRO A 520 71.66 -28.01 0.17
C PRO A 520 71.77 -29.50 -0.33
N PRO A 521 71.52 -29.92 -1.60
CA PRO A 521 70.65 -29.44 -2.70
C PRO A 521 69.82 -30.55 -3.44
N ARG A 522 69.05 -30.08 -4.45
CA ARG A 522 68.73 -30.69 -5.77
C ARG A 522 67.51 -31.63 -5.87
N ALA A 523 66.70 -31.62 -6.94
CA ALA A 523 66.71 -30.83 -8.18
C ALA A 523 65.33 -30.80 -8.87
N ALA A 524 65.10 -29.67 -9.53
CA ALA A 524 64.33 -29.44 -10.75
C ALA A 524 64.01 -30.65 -11.65
N THR A 525 62.81 -30.67 -12.23
CA THR A 525 62.59 -30.52 -13.69
C THR A 525 61.10 -30.47 -14.05
N ALA A 526 60.65 -29.35 -14.60
CA ALA A 526 59.74 -29.34 -15.77
C ALA A 526 60.66 -29.29 -17.01
N PRO A 527 60.27 -29.79 -18.21
CA PRO A 527 59.18 -29.19 -19.00
C PRO A 527 58.41 -30.16 -19.93
N ARG A 528 57.24 -29.74 -20.43
CA ARG A 528 57.04 -29.40 -21.86
C ARG A 528 55.56 -29.21 -22.22
N ARG A 529 55.35 -28.13 -22.97
CA ARG A 529 54.24 -27.94 -23.91
C ARG A 529 54.32 -28.96 -25.04
N THR A 530 53.16 -29.43 -25.48
CA THR A 530 52.73 -29.52 -26.90
C THR A 530 51.24 -29.26 -26.93
#